data_AF-A0A7Z9LR06-F1
#
_entry.id   AF-A0A7Z9LR06-F1
#
_cell.length_a   1.000
_cell.length_b   1.000
_cell.length_c   1.000
_cell.angle_alpha   90.00
_cell.angle_beta   90.00
_cell.angle_gamma   90.00
#
_symmetry.space_group_name_H-M   'P 1'
#
loop_
_entity.id
_entity.type
_entity.pdbx_description
1 polymer ?
#
loop_
_entity_poly.entity_id
_entity_poly.type
_entity_poly.pdbx_seq_one_letter_code
_entity_poly.pdbx_strand_id
1 'polypeptide(L)'
;MSEDPLYIRILEKLGVNTTRLKWKLYQKERKVQDIARTGIRPKGLQWLSYPHKICSHCHAINDKEARECSSCNRRLPNMLIYKISRLLTSAASGESPVIIQGFLGLMLLFFAIEISFGGFSMENIMMPDNYGLQVLGAFTTHIFQGPFQWFRWTAFGLLHGGLIHIGFNGYALYQIGPIIESQIGRARMLVLITVSQLGAALACYLWYFEINKINTLVIGASGWVFGLLGFGIILFHRMGIPSIRNQLSFWAVFMLGFGFMVGGISNAAHIGGMLGGMLIAILPAGGNVRMPGIDKAWAIIALFSILLWSVTIVFMFVSLSFNP
;
A
#
# COMPACT_ATOMS: atom_id res chain seq x y z
N MET A 1 -44.82 0.09 -25.06
CA MET A 1 -44.15 1.30 -24.54
C MET A 1 -45.25 2.26 -24.13
N SER A 2 -45.32 2.65 -22.86
CA SER A 2 -46.26 3.69 -22.41
C SER A 2 -45.93 5.00 -23.12
N GLU A 3 -46.95 5.76 -23.52
CA GLU A 3 -46.72 7.10 -24.07
C GLU A 3 -46.04 7.99 -23.04
N ASP A 4 -45.11 8.84 -23.50
CA ASP A 4 -44.45 9.82 -22.64
C ASP A 4 -45.50 10.76 -22.01
N PRO A 5 -45.41 11.05 -20.70
CA PRO A 5 -46.32 11.96 -20.03
C PRO A 5 -46.37 13.34 -20.69
N LEU A 6 -47.55 13.97 -20.70
CA LEU A 6 -47.79 15.26 -21.37
C LEU A 6 -46.75 16.34 -21.04
N TYR A 7 -46.30 16.41 -19.78
CA TYR A 7 -45.31 17.39 -19.34
C TYR A 7 -43.92 17.18 -19.97
N ILE A 8 -43.51 15.95 -20.29
CA ILE A 8 -42.26 15.68 -20.99
C ILE A 8 -42.32 16.19 -22.42
N ARG A 9 -43.43 15.93 -23.10
CA ARG A 9 -43.67 16.40 -24.48
C ARG A 9 -43.66 17.93 -24.57
N ILE A 10 -44.21 18.62 -23.56
CA ILE A 10 -44.17 20.08 -23.47
C ILE A 10 -42.73 20.58 -23.26
N LEU A 11 -41.98 19.97 -22.35
CA LEU A 11 -40.58 20.36 -22.07
C LEU A 11 -39.66 20.18 -23.28
N GLU A 12 -39.84 19.10 -24.05
CA GLU A 12 -39.08 18.86 -25.28
C GLU A 12 -39.41 19.87 -26.37
N LYS A 13 -40.70 20.25 -26.52
CA LYS A 13 -41.11 21.34 -27.43
C LYS A 13 -40.51 22.69 -27.04
N LEU A 14 -40.19 22.90 -25.76
CA LEU A 14 -39.49 24.09 -25.26
C LEU A 14 -37.95 23.98 -25.33
N GLY A 15 -37.41 22.92 -25.95
CA GLY A 15 -35.96 22.75 -26.15
C GLY A 15 -35.21 22.23 -24.92
N VAL A 16 -35.91 21.79 -23.87
CA VAL A 16 -35.27 21.28 -22.65
C VAL A 16 -34.85 19.82 -22.83
N ASN A 17 -33.60 19.48 -22.50
CA ASN A 17 -33.13 18.09 -22.52
C ASN A 17 -33.76 17.27 -21.37
N THR A 18 -34.75 16.45 -21.72
CA THR A 18 -35.54 15.62 -20.78
C THR A 18 -34.93 14.24 -20.51
N THR A 19 -33.81 13.88 -21.13
CA THR A 19 -33.22 12.52 -21.04
C THR A 19 -33.01 12.07 -19.59
N ARG A 20 -32.48 12.96 -18.74
CA ARG A 20 -32.24 12.68 -17.32
C ARG A 20 -33.56 12.53 -16.55
N LEU A 21 -34.60 13.27 -16.94
CA LEU A 21 -35.92 13.20 -16.31
C LEU A 21 -36.65 11.92 -16.70
N LYS A 22 -36.63 11.56 -18.00
CA LYS A 22 -37.15 10.29 -18.53
C LYS A 22 -36.53 9.10 -17.80
N TRP A 23 -35.19 9.10 -17.65
CA TRP A 23 -34.49 8.03 -16.93
C TRP A 23 -34.92 7.93 -15.46
N LYS A 24 -35.10 9.06 -14.76
CA LYS A 24 -35.57 9.06 -13.36
C LYS A 24 -36.98 8.51 -13.22
N LEU A 25 -37.88 8.84 -14.14
CA LEU A 25 -39.26 8.37 -14.13
C LEU A 25 -39.34 6.88 -14.42
N TYR A 26 -38.61 6.42 -15.44
CA TYR A 26 -38.47 5.01 -15.74
C TYR A 26 -37.96 4.20 -14.53
N GLN A 27 -36.92 4.69 -13.84
CA GLN A 27 -36.41 4.03 -12.62
C GLN A 27 -37.45 3.97 -11.51
N LYS A 28 -38.27 5.03 -11.36
CA LYS A 28 -39.34 5.08 -10.36
C LYS A 28 -40.44 4.06 -10.68
N GLU A 29 -40.89 4.00 -11.93
CA GLU A 29 -41.89 3.03 -12.39
C GLU A 29 -41.40 1.60 -12.20
N ARG A 30 -40.16 1.30 -12.62
CA ARG A 30 -39.55 -0.02 -12.46
C ARG A 30 -39.45 -0.42 -10.99
N LYS A 31 -39.07 0.51 -10.11
CA LYS A 31 -39.01 0.28 -8.66
C LYS A 31 -40.38 -0.03 -8.06
N VAL A 32 -41.43 0.67 -8.50
CA VAL A 32 -42.81 0.40 -8.07
C VAL A 32 -43.27 -0.98 -8.55
N GLN A 33 -42.98 -1.34 -9.79
CA GLN A 33 -43.30 -2.66 -10.35
C GLN A 33 -42.55 -3.79 -9.63
N ASP A 34 -41.26 -3.61 -9.34
CA ASP A 34 -40.45 -4.58 -8.60
C ASP A 34 -40.97 -4.77 -7.17
N ILE A 35 -41.36 -3.68 -6.48
CA ILE A 35 -41.97 -3.77 -5.14
C ILE A 35 -43.33 -4.48 -5.20
N ALA A 36 -44.17 -4.15 -6.19
CA ALA A 36 -45.46 -4.80 -6.38
C ALA A 36 -45.33 -6.30 -6.65
N ARG A 37 -44.28 -6.70 -7.37
CA ARG A 37 -44.00 -8.11 -7.68
C ARG A 37 -43.40 -8.89 -6.52
N THR A 38 -42.52 -8.27 -5.73
CA THR A 38 -41.70 -8.99 -4.73
C THR A 38 -42.12 -8.72 -3.28
N GLY A 39 -42.90 -7.67 -3.01
CA GLY A 39 -43.25 -7.22 -1.66
C GLY A 39 -42.09 -6.58 -0.89
N ILE A 40 -40.88 -6.55 -1.45
CA ILE A 40 -39.66 -6.10 -0.77
C ILE A 40 -39.34 -4.68 -1.22
N ARG A 41 -39.21 -3.74 -0.28
CA ARG A 41 -38.69 -2.39 -0.56
C ARG A 41 -37.16 -2.43 -0.62
N PRO A 42 -36.53 -2.19 -1.78
CA PRO A 42 -35.07 -2.18 -1.86
C PRO A 42 -34.51 -0.98 -1.07
N LYS A 43 -33.74 -1.27 -0.02
CA LYS A 43 -32.92 -0.27 0.67
C LYS A 43 -31.78 0.10 -0.27
N GLY A 44 -31.54 1.40 -0.48
CA GLY A 44 -30.73 1.95 -1.59
C GLY A 44 -29.28 1.49 -1.73
N LEU A 45 -28.78 0.63 -0.83
CA LEU A 45 -27.39 0.18 -0.76
C LEU A 45 -27.23 -1.35 -0.69
N GLN A 46 -28.32 -2.15 -0.72
CA GLN A 46 -28.21 -3.61 -0.56
C GLN A 46 -27.41 -4.30 -1.66
N TRP A 47 -27.42 -3.76 -2.88
CA TRP A 47 -26.72 -4.30 -4.05
C TRP A 47 -25.20 -4.14 -3.96
N LEU A 48 -24.71 -3.14 -3.21
CA LEU A 48 -23.27 -2.94 -2.96
C LEU A 48 -22.70 -3.96 -1.97
N SER A 49 -23.54 -4.41 -1.03
CA SER A 49 -23.16 -5.34 0.04
C SER A 49 -23.54 -6.80 -0.24
N TYR A 50 -24.12 -7.11 -1.40
CA TYR A 50 -24.57 -8.47 -1.68
C TYR A 50 -23.35 -9.40 -1.86
N PRO A 51 -23.18 -10.41 -1.00
CA PRO A 51 -22.06 -11.33 -1.12
C PRO A 51 -22.22 -12.15 -2.40
N HIS A 52 -21.15 -12.26 -3.18
CA HIS A 52 -21.11 -13.00 -4.44
C HIS A 52 -19.82 -13.80 -4.53
N LYS A 53 -19.82 -14.85 -5.37
CA LYS A 53 -18.64 -15.65 -5.71
C LYS A 53 -18.20 -15.36 -7.12
N ILE A 54 -16.93 -15.07 -7.32
CA ILE A 54 -16.28 -14.98 -8.63
C ILE A 54 -15.65 -16.34 -8.94
N CYS A 55 -15.95 -16.91 -10.11
CA CYS A 55 -15.36 -18.17 -10.55
C CYS A 55 -13.86 -17.97 -10.86
N SER A 56 -12.99 -18.80 -10.26
CA SER A 56 -11.53 -18.72 -10.49
C SER A 56 -11.06 -19.21 -11.87
N HIS A 57 -11.96 -19.76 -12.70
CA HIS A 57 -11.63 -20.22 -14.04
C HIS A 57 -12.02 -19.23 -15.13
N CYS A 58 -13.25 -18.71 -15.08
CA CYS A 58 -13.82 -17.85 -16.13
C CYS A 58 -14.20 -16.45 -15.64
N HIS A 59 -13.96 -16.14 -14.37
CA HIS A 59 -14.28 -14.85 -13.73
C HIS A 59 -15.76 -14.43 -13.76
N ALA A 60 -16.67 -15.35 -14.08
CA ALA A 60 -18.10 -15.09 -13.98
C ALA A 60 -18.52 -14.82 -12.53
N ILE A 61 -19.44 -13.88 -12.35
CA ILE A 61 -20.05 -13.55 -11.06
C ILE A 61 -21.20 -14.52 -10.81
N ASN A 62 -21.20 -15.14 -9.64
CA ASN A 62 -22.19 -16.13 -9.21
C ASN A 62 -22.76 -15.74 -7.85
N ASP A 63 -23.96 -16.23 -7.57
CA ASP A 63 -24.63 -16.01 -6.30
C ASP A 63 -23.85 -16.62 -5.11
N LYS A 64 -24.05 -16.10 -3.89
CA LYS A 64 -23.48 -16.67 -2.66
C LYS A 64 -23.87 -18.15 -2.47
N GLU A 65 -25.06 -18.55 -2.91
CA GLU A 65 -25.56 -19.92 -2.77
C GLU A 65 -25.17 -20.84 -3.93
N ALA A 66 -24.62 -20.29 -5.03
CA ALA A 66 -24.25 -21.05 -6.21
C ALA A 66 -23.22 -22.15 -5.88
N ARG A 67 -23.55 -23.39 -6.22
CA ARG A 67 -22.68 -24.58 -6.12
C ARG A 67 -21.93 -24.86 -7.41
N GLU A 68 -22.37 -24.28 -8.52
CA GLU A 68 -21.76 -24.41 -9.84
C GLU A 68 -21.73 -23.05 -10.52
N CYS A 69 -20.72 -22.82 -11.36
CA CYS A 69 -20.58 -21.58 -12.08
C CYS A 69 -21.58 -21.50 -13.23
N SER A 70 -22.35 -20.42 -13.29
CA SER A 70 -23.35 -20.13 -14.32
C SER A 70 -22.80 -20.08 -15.76
N SER A 71 -21.50 -19.81 -15.95
CA SER A 71 -20.91 -19.70 -17.28
C SER A 71 -20.09 -20.92 -17.71
N CYS A 72 -19.42 -21.61 -16.78
CA CYS A 72 -18.51 -22.72 -17.12
C CYS A 72 -18.82 -24.04 -16.41
N ASN A 73 -19.92 -24.12 -15.64
CA ASN A 73 -20.36 -25.29 -14.87
C ASN A 73 -19.33 -25.88 -13.89
N ARG A 74 -18.25 -25.15 -13.59
CA ARG A 74 -17.26 -25.58 -12.60
C ARG A 74 -17.88 -25.53 -11.21
N ARG A 75 -17.66 -26.57 -10.40
CA ARG A 75 -18.08 -26.57 -8.99
C ARG A 75 -17.45 -25.41 -8.22
N LEU A 76 -18.29 -24.68 -7.50
CA LEU A 76 -17.92 -23.58 -6.63
C LEU A 76 -17.94 -24.04 -5.16
N PRO A 77 -16.95 -23.65 -4.36
CA PRO A 77 -16.95 -23.95 -2.94
C PRO A 77 -18.11 -23.24 -2.21
N ASN A 78 -18.46 -23.71 -1.01
CA ASN A 78 -19.37 -22.98 -0.14
C ASN A 78 -18.79 -21.60 0.26
N MET A 79 -19.60 -20.68 0.78
CA MET A 79 -19.14 -19.30 1.03
C MET A 79 -17.98 -19.19 2.03
N LEU A 80 -17.92 -20.07 3.03
CA LEU A 80 -16.85 -20.06 4.02
C LEU A 80 -15.52 -20.45 3.37
N ILE A 81 -15.51 -21.58 2.67
CA ILE A 81 -14.36 -22.07 1.93
C ILE A 81 -14.00 -21.07 0.82
N TYR A 82 -14.98 -20.44 0.16
CA TYR A 82 -14.73 -19.40 -0.85
C TYR A 82 -14.01 -18.18 -0.28
N LYS A 83 -14.37 -17.71 0.92
CA LYS A 83 -13.68 -16.59 1.59
C LYS A 83 -12.26 -16.97 1.99
N ILE A 84 -12.08 -18.15 2.57
CA ILE A 84 -10.75 -18.67 2.96
C ILE A 84 -9.89 -18.88 1.72
N SER A 85 -10.42 -19.51 0.68
CA SER A 85 -9.73 -19.72 -0.58
C SER A 85 -9.43 -18.39 -1.24
N ARG A 86 -10.34 -17.40 -1.23
CA ARG A 86 -10.06 -16.07 -1.79
C ARG A 86 -8.98 -15.34 -0.98
N LEU A 87 -8.96 -15.45 0.34
CA LEU A 87 -7.87 -14.92 1.18
C LEU A 87 -6.53 -15.57 0.83
N LEU A 88 -6.46 -16.90 0.84
CA LEU A 88 -5.25 -17.67 0.53
C LEU A 88 -4.80 -17.53 -0.93
N THR A 89 -5.76 -17.53 -1.85
CA THR A 89 -5.51 -17.39 -3.29
C THR A 89 -5.14 -15.95 -3.60
N SER A 90 -5.72 -14.93 -2.95
CA SER A 90 -5.25 -13.54 -3.08
C SER A 90 -3.80 -13.40 -2.59
N ALA A 91 -3.48 -14.04 -1.46
CA ALA A 91 -2.13 -14.12 -0.93
C ALA A 91 -1.18 -14.91 -1.85
N ALA A 92 -1.68 -15.77 -2.75
CA ALA A 92 -0.87 -16.56 -3.69
C ALA A 92 -0.89 -16.03 -5.16
N SER A 93 -1.94 -15.33 -5.61
CA SER A 93 -2.25 -15.05 -7.02
C SER A 93 -1.61 -13.78 -7.58
N GLY A 94 -0.83 -13.05 -6.79
CA GLY A 94 -0.28 -11.76 -7.20
C GLY A 94 -1.30 -10.62 -7.28
N GLU A 95 -2.59 -10.89 -7.03
CA GLU A 95 -3.65 -9.87 -7.06
C GLU A 95 -3.78 -9.09 -5.75
N SER A 96 -3.36 -9.66 -4.61
CA SER A 96 -3.21 -8.88 -3.37
C SER A 96 -1.78 -8.34 -3.23
N PRO A 97 -1.63 -7.12 -2.68
CA PRO A 97 -0.34 -6.47 -2.47
C PRO A 97 0.35 -7.06 -1.22
N VAL A 98 0.79 -8.32 -1.33
CA VAL A 98 1.31 -9.13 -0.22
C VAL A 98 2.54 -8.48 0.42
N ILE A 99 3.44 -7.92 -0.39
CA ILE A 99 4.65 -7.29 0.14
C ILE A 99 4.27 -6.07 0.98
N ILE A 100 3.39 -5.20 0.44
CA ILE A 100 2.90 -4.03 1.19
C ILE A 100 2.14 -4.43 2.45
N GLN A 101 1.26 -5.43 2.37
CA GLN A 101 0.52 -5.92 3.54
C GLN A 101 1.46 -6.50 4.60
N GLY A 102 2.50 -7.23 4.18
CA GLY A 102 3.53 -7.76 5.07
C GLY A 102 4.27 -6.65 5.82
N PHE A 103 4.75 -5.63 5.09
CA PHE A 103 5.44 -4.49 5.71
C PHE A 103 4.51 -3.65 6.61
N LEU A 104 3.25 -3.43 6.22
CA LEU A 104 2.27 -2.78 7.08
C LEU A 104 2.03 -3.57 8.38
N GLY A 105 1.93 -4.90 8.28
CA GLY A 105 1.80 -5.78 9.43
C GLY A 105 3.03 -5.72 10.35
N LEU A 106 4.23 -5.73 9.79
CA LEU A 106 5.47 -5.59 10.55
C LEU A 106 5.59 -4.21 11.22
N MET A 107 5.21 -3.13 10.54
CA MET A 107 5.16 -1.78 11.13
C MET A 107 4.23 -1.74 12.35
N LEU A 108 3.02 -2.31 12.24
CA LEU A 108 2.07 -2.36 13.35
C LEU A 108 2.58 -3.24 14.50
N LEU A 109 3.24 -4.35 14.19
CA LEU A 109 3.85 -5.23 15.19
C LEU A 109 4.94 -4.48 15.97
N PHE A 110 5.89 -3.86 15.29
CA PHE A 110 6.99 -3.15 15.96
C PHE A 110 6.50 -1.91 16.70
N PHE A 111 5.50 -1.20 16.18
CA PHE A 111 4.88 -0.09 16.90
C PHE A 111 4.21 -0.54 18.21
N ALA A 112 3.56 -1.72 18.24
CA ALA A 112 3.03 -2.28 19.47
C ALA A 112 4.15 -2.64 20.48
N ILE A 113 5.29 -3.14 20.00
CA ILE A 113 6.47 -3.43 20.84
C ILE A 113 7.07 -2.12 21.37
N GLU A 114 7.20 -1.07 20.55
CA GLU A 114 7.67 0.27 20.97
C GLU A 114 6.84 0.82 22.13
N ILE A 115 5.52 0.79 22.01
CA ILE A 115 4.61 1.28 23.05
C ILE A 115 4.76 0.46 24.34
N SER A 116 5.08 -0.84 24.24
CA SER A 116 5.21 -1.70 25.42
C SER A 116 6.36 -1.30 26.36
N PHE A 117 7.39 -0.60 25.86
CA PHE A 117 8.50 -0.09 26.69
C PHE A 117 8.06 1.00 27.67
N GLY A 118 7.19 1.92 27.24
CA GLY A 118 6.63 2.96 28.11
C GLY A 118 5.33 2.54 28.81
N GLY A 119 4.74 1.42 28.39
CA GLY A 119 3.41 0.96 28.81
C GLY A 119 2.29 1.44 27.88
N PHE A 120 1.19 0.70 27.83
CA PHE A 120 0.03 1.00 26.96
C PHE A 120 -0.79 2.19 27.47
N SER A 121 -0.31 3.41 27.24
CA SER A 121 -0.97 4.67 27.55
C SER A 121 -1.19 5.52 26.29
N MET A 122 -2.13 6.46 26.34
CA MET A 122 -2.35 7.40 25.22
C MET A 122 -1.13 8.29 24.94
N GLU A 123 -0.34 8.58 25.97
CA GLU A 123 0.92 9.32 25.84
C GLU A 123 1.91 8.55 24.97
N ASN A 124 2.20 7.29 25.30
CA ASN A 124 3.14 6.46 24.54
C ASN A 124 2.62 6.08 23.16
N ILE A 125 1.31 5.98 22.96
CA ILE A 125 0.71 5.78 21.63
C ILE A 125 0.97 7.01 20.75
N MET A 126 0.88 8.22 21.30
CA MET A 126 1.12 9.43 20.53
C MET A 126 2.60 9.73 20.33
N MET A 127 3.44 9.37 21.31
CA MET A 127 4.87 9.64 21.30
C MET A 127 5.60 8.54 22.10
N PRO A 128 6.01 7.43 21.45
CA PRO A 128 6.75 6.35 22.10
C PRO A 128 8.09 6.83 22.64
N ASP A 129 8.55 6.16 23.68
CA ASP A 129 9.82 6.52 24.32
C ASP A 129 11.03 6.26 23.40
N ASN A 130 12.00 7.17 23.47
CA ASN A 130 13.21 7.11 22.65
C ASN A 130 14.11 5.92 22.99
N TYR A 131 14.03 5.36 24.20
CA TYR A 131 14.77 4.15 24.56
C TYR A 131 14.29 2.97 23.72
N GLY A 132 12.97 2.74 23.65
CA GLY A 132 12.39 1.66 22.85
C GLY A 132 12.78 1.75 21.37
N LEU A 133 12.69 2.95 20.79
CA LEU A 133 13.14 3.20 19.41
C LEU A 133 14.63 2.91 19.21
N GLN A 134 15.48 3.30 20.16
CA GLN A 134 16.92 3.03 20.09
C GLN A 134 17.25 1.55 20.23
N VAL A 135 16.62 0.85 21.17
CA VAL A 135 16.81 -0.59 21.36
C VAL A 135 16.37 -1.36 20.12
N LEU A 136 15.21 -1.02 19.55
CA LEU A 136 14.64 -1.71 18.39
C LEU A 136 15.35 -1.41 17.06
N GLY A 137 16.26 -0.44 17.02
CA GLY A 137 17.12 -0.22 15.86
C GLY A 137 16.86 1.06 15.08
N ALA A 138 16.42 2.15 15.75
CA ALA A 138 16.42 3.48 15.15
C ALA A 138 17.78 3.78 14.51
N PHE A 139 17.75 4.43 13.35
CA PHE A 139 18.97 4.75 12.63
C PHE A 139 19.70 5.88 13.34
N THR A 140 21.01 5.73 13.45
CA THR A 140 21.94 6.70 14.00
C THR A 140 23.27 6.54 13.28
N THR A 141 24.08 7.60 13.20
CA THR A 141 25.41 7.50 12.56
C THR A 141 26.43 6.74 13.43
N HIS A 142 26.10 6.46 14.70
CA HIS A 142 26.92 5.66 15.63
C HIS A 142 26.99 4.16 15.32
N ILE A 143 26.49 3.72 14.15
CA ILE A 143 26.53 2.34 13.66
C ILE A 143 27.91 1.67 13.65
N PHE A 144 29.01 2.44 13.68
CA PHE A 144 30.38 1.90 13.72
C PHE A 144 30.97 1.78 15.13
N GLN A 145 30.26 2.24 16.16
CA GLN A 145 30.78 2.31 17.52
C GLN A 145 30.48 1.07 18.38
N GLY A 146 29.96 -0.01 17.77
CA GLY A 146 29.74 -1.27 18.48
C GLY A 146 29.54 -2.44 17.53
N PRO A 147 29.77 -3.68 18.00
CA PRO A 147 29.48 -4.87 17.21
C PRO A 147 27.97 -4.95 16.94
N PHE A 148 27.61 -5.50 15.78
CA PHE A 148 26.23 -5.85 15.42
C PHE A 148 25.22 -4.69 15.27
N GLN A 149 25.63 -3.45 14.99
CA GLN A 149 24.70 -2.32 14.77
C GLN A 149 24.19 -2.20 13.32
N TRP A 150 24.64 -3.06 12.40
CA TRP A 150 24.34 -2.97 10.97
C TRP A 150 22.85 -3.13 10.65
N PHE A 151 22.08 -3.85 11.48
CA PHE A 151 20.63 -4.05 11.27
C PHE A 151 19.85 -2.72 11.32
N ARG A 152 20.43 -1.68 11.93
CA ARG A 152 19.84 -0.33 11.96
C ARG A 152 19.69 0.30 10.59
N TRP A 153 20.42 -0.14 9.57
CA TRP A 153 20.26 0.37 8.19
C TRP A 153 18.91 0.01 7.59
N THR A 154 18.31 -1.08 8.06
CA THR A 154 17.06 -1.64 7.55
C THR A 154 15.93 -1.53 8.57
N ALA A 155 16.23 -1.71 9.85
CA ALA A 155 15.24 -1.73 10.93
C ALA A 155 14.47 -0.42 11.07
N PHE A 156 15.12 0.74 10.91
CA PHE A 156 14.50 2.03 11.23
C PHE A 156 13.23 2.35 10.43
N GLY A 157 13.07 1.77 9.23
CA GLY A 157 11.85 1.94 8.43
C GLY A 157 10.62 1.28 9.05
N LEU A 158 10.81 0.30 9.94
CA LEU A 158 9.72 -0.38 10.67
C LEU A 158 9.25 0.41 11.90
N LEU A 159 10.07 1.34 12.39
CA LEU A 159 9.87 2.02 13.66
C LEU A 159 9.13 3.35 13.51
N HIS A 160 8.30 3.74 14.47
CA HIS A 160 7.46 4.94 14.34
C HIS A 160 7.33 5.75 15.63
N GLY A 161 7.55 7.06 15.51
CA GLY A 161 7.55 7.99 16.65
C GLY A 161 6.17 8.47 17.08
N GLY A 162 5.12 7.69 16.80
CA GLY A 162 3.75 8.05 17.19
C GLY A 162 2.65 7.58 16.23
N LEU A 163 1.42 7.57 16.74
CA LEU A 163 0.22 7.12 16.02
C LEU A 163 -0.02 7.88 14.71
N ILE A 164 0.14 9.20 14.71
CA ILE A 164 -0.03 10.02 13.51
C ILE A 164 1.04 9.68 12.47
N HIS A 165 2.28 9.45 12.92
CA HIS A 165 3.41 9.13 12.04
C HIS A 165 3.21 7.76 11.36
N ILE A 166 2.88 6.70 12.11
CA ILE A 166 2.57 5.39 11.51
C ILE A 166 1.31 5.42 10.66
N GLY A 167 0.26 6.13 11.10
CA GLY A 167 -0.99 6.25 10.35
C GLY A 167 -0.79 6.89 8.99
N PHE A 168 0.02 7.96 8.92
CA PHE A 168 0.34 8.65 7.68
C PHE A 168 1.19 7.81 6.74
N ASN A 169 2.27 7.19 7.23
CA ASN A 169 3.11 6.32 6.40
C ASN A 169 2.33 5.10 5.92
N GLY A 170 1.53 4.49 6.80
CA GLY A 170 0.69 3.35 6.46
C GLY A 170 -0.36 3.70 5.40
N TYR A 171 -0.99 4.87 5.51
CA TYR A 171 -1.92 5.38 4.50
C TYR A 171 -1.24 5.63 3.15
N ALA A 172 -0.07 6.25 3.14
CA ALA A 172 0.69 6.51 1.91
C ALA A 172 1.14 5.22 1.23
N LEU A 173 1.66 4.25 1.99
CA LEU A 173 2.03 2.93 1.50
C LEU A 173 0.82 2.16 0.95
N TYR A 174 -0.31 2.20 1.65
CA TYR A 174 -1.53 1.52 1.23
C TYR A 174 -2.11 2.11 -0.06
N GLN A 175 -1.97 3.42 -0.30
CA GLN A 175 -2.45 4.04 -1.54
C GLN A 175 -1.59 3.71 -2.75
N ILE A 176 -0.27 3.82 -2.62
CA ILE A 176 0.65 3.76 -3.77
C ILE A 176 1.18 2.34 -3.98
N GLY A 177 1.49 1.66 -2.88
CA GLY A 177 2.12 0.35 -2.88
C GLY A 177 1.38 -0.72 -3.68
N PRO A 178 0.06 -0.92 -3.51
CA PRO A 178 -0.68 -1.93 -4.26
C PRO A 178 -0.70 -1.68 -5.76
N ILE A 179 -0.78 -0.41 -6.16
CA ILE A 179 -0.74 -0.02 -7.58
C ILE A 179 0.60 -0.46 -8.16
N ILE A 180 1.72 -0.11 -7.52
CA ILE A 180 3.06 -0.46 -8.01
C ILE A 180 3.29 -1.98 -7.96
N GLU A 181 2.95 -2.65 -6.85
CA GLU A 181 3.16 -4.10 -6.69
C GLU A 181 2.40 -4.89 -7.77
N SER A 182 1.21 -4.45 -8.16
CA SER A 182 0.43 -5.08 -9.25
C SER A 182 1.12 -4.96 -10.62
N GLN A 183 1.90 -3.90 -10.84
CA GLN A 183 2.59 -3.66 -12.12
C GLN A 183 3.91 -4.43 -12.23
N ILE A 184 4.63 -4.62 -11.12
CA ILE A 184 6.01 -5.15 -11.16
C ILE A 184 6.16 -6.54 -10.53
N GLY A 185 5.15 -6.97 -9.78
CA GLY A 185 5.15 -8.21 -9.03
C GLY A 185 5.95 -8.16 -7.73
N ARG A 186 5.75 -9.20 -6.91
CA ARG A 186 6.22 -9.27 -5.52
C ARG A 186 7.74 -9.22 -5.36
N ALA A 187 8.47 -9.98 -6.17
CA ALA A 187 9.93 -10.04 -6.07
C ALA A 187 10.56 -8.65 -6.29
N ARG A 188 10.14 -7.94 -7.34
CA ARG A 188 10.62 -6.59 -7.63
C ARG A 188 10.16 -5.58 -6.60
N MET A 189 8.93 -5.72 -6.10
CA MET A 189 8.42 -4.86 -5.03
C MET A 189 9.27 -4.97 -3.76
N LEU A 190 9.65 -6.19 -3.36
CA LEU A 190 10.51 -6.39 -2.20
C LEU A 190 11.90 -5.77 -2.40
N VAL A 191 12.49 -5.92 -3.59
CA VAL A 191 13.79 -5.28 -3.91
C VAL A 191 13.65 -3.76 -3.94
N LEU A 192 12.57 -3.23 -4.48
CA LEU A 192 12.28 -1.80 -4.49
C LEU A 192 12.23 -1.22 -3.07
N ILE A 193 11.46 -1.84 -2.16
CA ILE A 193 11.42 -1.43 -0.75
C ILE A 193 12.80 -1.49 -0.12
N THR A 194 13.55 -2.58 -0.36
CA THR A 194 14.88 -2.79 0.22
C THR A 194 15.90 -1.77 -0.27
N VAL A 195 15.97 -1.51 -1.57
CA VAL A 195 16.91 -0.51 -2.13
C VAL A 195 16.51 0.91 -1.73
N SER A 196 15.22 1.21 -1.63
CA SER A 196 14.76 2.50 -1.10
C SER A 196 15.15 2.68 0.36
N GLN A 197 15.03 1.64 1.18
CA GLN A 197 15.46 1.64 2.57
C GLN A 197 16.97 1.90 2.71
N LEU A 198 17.79 1.19 1.93
CA LEU A 198 19.24 1.36 1.94
C LEU A 198 19.67 2.73 1.40
N GLY A 199 18.98 3.25 0.37
CA GLY A 199 19.20 4.60 -0.15
C GLY A 199 18.88 5.67 0.90
N ALA A 200 17.77 5.51 1.63
CA ALA A 200 17.41 6.39 2.74
C ALA A 200 18.44 6.34 3.87
N ALA A 201 18.93 5.15 4.24
CA ALA A 201 19.99 4.97 5.23
C ALA A 201 21.29 5.66 4.81
N LEU A 202 21.72 5.46 3.57
CA LEU A 202 22.95 6.04 3.02
C LEU A 202 22.87 7.57 2.99
N ALA A 203 21.75 8.14 2.53
CA ALA A 203 21.57 9.58 2.51
C ALA A 203 21.54 10.18 3.92
N CYS A 204 20.88 9.51 4.88
CA CYS A 204 20.94 9.91 6.28
C CYS A 204 22.38 9.85 6.83
N TYR A 205 23.11 8.77 6.55
CA TYR A 205 24.50 8.63 6.98
C TYR A 205 25.35 9.80 6.49
N LEU A 206 25.35 10.05 5.17
CA LEU A 206 26.14 11.12 4.56
C LEU A 206 25.74 12.49 5.10
N TRP A 207 24.45 12.78 5.22
CA TRP A 207 23.97 14.08 5.68
C TRP A 207 24.28 14.33 7.16
N TYR A 208 23.88 13.44 8.06
CA TYR A 208 24.04 13.66 9.50
C TYR A 208 25.49 13.57 9.98
N PHE A 209 26.31 12.82 9.25
CA PHE A 209 27.76 12.83 9.43
C PHE A 209 28.34 14.20 9.06
N GLU A 210 28.03 14.73 7.88
CA GLU A 210 28.55 16.02 7.40
C GLU A 210 28.17 17.19 8.33
N ILE A 211 26.93 17.23 8.81
CA ILE A 211 26.46 18.32 9.68
C ILE A 211 26.77 18.10 11.18
N ASN A 212 27.61 17.11 11.52
CA ASN A 212 27.98 16.75 12.90
C ASN A 212 26.79 16.48 13.84
N LYS A 213 25.65 15.98 13.31
CA LYS A 213 24.46 15.62 14.09
C LYS A 213 24.36 14.12 14.29
N ILE A 214 25.44 13.55 14.81
CA ILE A 214 25.66 12.11 14.83
C ILE A 214 24.64 11.32 15.67
N ASN A 215 24.09 11.95 16.71
CA ASN A 215 23.07 11.39 17.61
C ASN A 215 21.63 11.51 17.08
N THR A 216 21.43 11.99 15.84
CA THR A 216 20.07 12.12 15.29
C THR A 216 19.46 10.74 15.07
N LEU A 217 18.33 10.48 15.75
CA LEU A 217 17.53 9.30 15.52
C LEU A 217 16.66 9.51 14.29
N VAL A 218 16.73 8.57 13.35
CA VAL A 218 15.85 8.53 12.18
C VAL A 218 15.05 7.24 12.22
N ILE A 219 13.76 7.36 11.97
CA ILE A 219 12.77 6.29 12.01
C ILE A 219 11.67 6.58 10.98
N GLY A 220 10.88 5.57 10.63
CA GLY A 220 9.68 5.69 9.82
C GLY A 220 9.82 5.15 8.42
N ALA A 221 8.73 4.62 7.89
CA ALA A 221 8.64 4.02 6.57
C ALA A 221 8.62 5.05 5.41
N SER A 222 8.75 6.35 5.70
CA SER A 222 8.65 7.40 4.68
C SER A 222 9.73 7.29 3.60
N GLY A 223 10.91 6.74 3.91
CA GLY A 223 11.92 6.40 2.90
C GLY A 223 11.40 5.40 1.85
N TRP A 224 10.58 4.42 2.26
CA TRP A 224 9.93 3.49 1.33
C TRP A 224 8.89 4.21 0.49
N VAL A 225 8.06 5.06 1.11
CA VAL A 225 7.04 5.86 0.42
C VAL A 225 7.69 6.71 -0.67
N PHE A 226 8.79 7.40 -0.36
CA PHE A 226 9.53 8.18 -1.33
C PHE A 226 10.18 7.34 -2.42
N GLY A 227 10.66 6.14 -2.08
CA GLY A 227 11.09 5.16 -3.08
C GLY A 227 9.99 4.76 -4.06
N LEU A 228 8.78 4.49 -3.55
CA LEU A 228 7.61 4.21 -4.37
C LEU A 228 7.21 5.41 -5.24
N LEU A 229 7.29 6.64 -4.71
CA LEU A 229 7.06 7.86 -5.48
C LEU A 229 8.07 8.00 -6.62
N GLY A 230 9.37 7.89 -6.32
CA GLY A 230 10.45 7.98 -7.32
C GLY A 230 10.34 6.91 -8.40
N PHE A 231 10.07 5.66 -8.00
CA PHE A 231 9.85 4.56 -8.93
C PHE A 231 8.61 4.81 -9.80
N GLY A 232 7.48 5.16 -9.18
CA GLY A 232 6.20 5.40 -9.84
C GLY A 232 6.27 6.56 -10.84
N ILE A 233 6.95 7.66 -10.53
CA ILE A 233 7.13 8.79 -11.45
C ILE A 233 7.77 8.32 -12.76
N ILE A 234 8.84 7.52 -12.70
CA ILE A 234 9.51 7.01 -13.90
C ILE A 234 8.64 5.97 -14.62
N LEU A 235 8.01 5.05 -13.87
CA LEU A 235 7.13 4.02 -14.45
C LEU A 235 5.98 4.65 -15.24
N PHE A 236 5.20 5.53 -14.61
CA PHE A 236 4.03 6.14 -15.26
C PHE A 236 4.41 7.15 -16.33
N HIS A 237 5.61 7.73 -16.28
CA HIS A 237 6.15 8.47 -17.40
C HIS A 237 6.38 7.57 -18.62
N ARG A 238 7.01 6.39 -18.45
CA ARG A 238 7.24 5.43 -19.53
C ARG A 238 5.95 4.82 -20.08
N MET A 239 4.94 4.65 -19.23
CA MET A 239 3.61 4.18 -19.65
C MET A 239 2.77 5.26 -20.36
N GLY A 240 3.22 6.52 -20.39
CA GLY A 240 2.46 7.62 -21.00
C GLY A 240 1.21 8.01 -20.22
N ILE A 241 1.22 7.88 -18.88
CA ILE A 241 0.09 8.21 -17.99
C ILE A 241 0.43 9.47 -17.17
N PRO A 242 0.31 10.68 -17.74
CA PRO A 242 0.75 11.92 -17.11
C PRO A 242 -0.08 12.28 -15.86
N SER A 243 -1.35 11.87 -15.78
CA SER A 243 -2.21 12.15 -14.62
C SER A 243 -1.63 11.55 -13.34
N ILE A 244 -1.29 10.25 -13.36
CA ILE A 244 -0.69 9.56 -12.21
C ILE A 244 0.72 10.10 -11.94
N ARG A 245 1.56 10.21 -12.98
CA ARG A 245 2.92 10.77 -12.83
C ARG A 245 2.91 12.15 -12.15
N ASN A 246 2.04 13.05 -12.60
CA ASN A 246 1.95 14.41 -12.06
C ASN A 246 1.45 14.40 -10.62
N GLN A 247 0.49 13.53 -10.28
CA GLN A 247 0.01 13.37 -8.90
C GLN A 247 1.11 12.88 -7.96
N LEU A 248 1.89 11.87 -8.37
CA LEU A 248 3.03 11.38 -7.58
C LEU A 248 4.14 12.45 -7.46
N SER A 249 4.39 13.20 -8.54
CA SER A 249 5.37 14.31 -8.53
C SER A 249 4.94 15.43 -7.58
N PHE A 250 3.66 15.80 -7.60
CA PHE A 250 3.10 16.77 -6.67
C PHE A 250 3.24 16.29 -5.22
N TRP A 251 2.91 15.03 -4.94
CA TRP A 251 3.11 14.43 -3.61
C TRP A 251 4.57 14.50 -3.17
N ALA A 252 5.52 14.12 -4.02
CA ALA A 252 6.95 14.15 -3.69
C ALA A 252 7.42 15.58 -3.32
N VAL A 253 7.07 16.58 -4.15
CA VAL A 253 7.44 17.98 -3.91
C VAL A 253 6.77 18.52 -2.64
N PHE A 254 5.47 18.25 -2.47
CA PHE A 254 4.71 18.70 -1.30
C PHE A 254 5.30 18.14 0.00
N MET A 255 5.59 16.84 0.05
CA MET A 255 6.13 16.18 1.24
C MET A 255 7.57 16.62 1.56
N LEU A 256 8.41 16.86 0.55
CA LEU A 256 9.75 17.43 0.77
C LEU A 256 9.66 18.86 1.33
N GLY A 257 8.78 19.68 0.76
CA GLY A 257 8.51 21.04 1.25
C GLY A 257 8.00 21.02 2.70
N PHE A 258 7.03 20.15 2.99
CA PHE A 258 6.52 19.93 4.34
C PHE A 258 7.63 19.54 5.32
N GLY A 259 8.54 18.64 4.92
CA GLY A 259 9.69 18.24 5.72
C GLY A 259 10.64 19.39 6.09
N PHE A 260 10.81 20.37 5.20
CA PHE A 260 11.61 21.58 5.50
C PHE A 260 10.89 22.55 6.44
N MET A 261 9.56 22.55 6.46
CA MET A 261 8.76 23.52 7.22
C MET A 261 8.46 23.09 8.67
N VAL A 262 8.16 21.81 8.90
CA VAL A 262 7.61 21.34 10.19
C VAL A 262 8.70 20.89 11.18
N GLY A 263 9.91 20.56 10.70
CA GLY A 263 10.96 19.99 11.53
C GLY A 263 10.63 18.55 11.99
N GLY A 264 11.62 17.83 12.51
CA GLY A 264 11.45 16.42 12.94
C GLY A 264 11.27 15.41 11.79
N ILE A 265 11.42 15.85 10.54
CA ILE A 265 11.27 15.04 9.33
C ILE A 265 12.61 14.96 8.60
N SER A 266 13.08 13.73 8.32
CA SER A 266 14.36 13.51 7.65
C SER A 266 14.22 13.61 6.12
N ASN A 267 14.41 14.81 5.56
CA ASN A 267 14.46 14.98 4.11
C ASN A 267 15.65 14.25 3.46
N ALA A 268 16.73 13.98 4.21
CA ALA A 268 17.79 13.08 3.76
C ALA A 268 17.25 11.67 3.48
N ALA A 269 16.42 11.11 4.38
CA ALA A 269 15.77 9.82 4.17
C ALA A 269 14.83 9.84 2.96
N HIS A 270 14.05 10.91 2.80
CA HIS A 270 13.13 11.07 1.67
C HIS A 270 13.86 11.09 0.33
N ILE A 271 14.91 11.92 0.21
CA ILE A 271 15.69 12.05 -1.02
C ILE A 271 16.42 10.73 -1.32
N GLY A 272 17.08 10.13 -0.32
CA GLY A 272 17.79 8.86 -0.48
C GLY A 272 16.86 7.72 -0.90
N GLY A 273 15.68 7.63 -0.28
CA GLY A 273 14.65 6.65 -0.63
C GLY A 273 14.16 6.84 -2.06
N MET A 274 13.85 8.08 -2.45
CA MET A 274 13.41 8.42 -3.80
C MET A 274 14.45 8.06 -4.86
N LEU A 275 15.73 8.36 -4.63
CA LEU A 275 16.82 7.99 -5.53
C LEU A 275 16.98 6.47 -5.63
N GLY A 276 16.86 5.74 -4.52
CA GLY A 276 16.84 4.28 -4.51
C GLY A 276 15.70 3.70 -5.37
N GLY A 277 14.51 4.27 -5.27
CA GLY A 277 13.37 3.88 -6.10
C GLY A 277 13.56 4.20 -7.58
N MET A 278 14.11 5.38 -7.90
CA MET A 278 14.44 5.77 -9.28
C MET A 278 15.47 4.84 -9.90
N LEU A 279 16.49 4.41 -9.14
CA LEU A 279 17.48 3.44 -9.60
C LEU A 279 16.82 2.12 -10.04
N ILE A 280 15.90 1.59 -9.24
CA ILE A 280 15.15 0.36 -9.57
C ILE A 280 14.26 0.57 -10.79
N ALA A 281 13.68 1.75 -10.99
CA ALA A 281 12.88 2.05 -12.16
C ALA A 281 13.69 2.13 -13.46
N ILE A 282 14.97 2.49 -13.40
CA ILE A 282 15.83 2.53 -14.58
C ILE A 282 16.15 1.12 -15.09
N LEU A 283 16.31 0.15 -14.17
CA LEU A 283 16.54 -1.25 -14.51
C LEU A 283 15.35 -1.84 -15.28
N PRO A 284 15.54 -2.97 -16.01
CA PRO A 284 14.45 -3.69 -16.67
C PRO A 284 13.45 -4.25 -15.64
N ALA A 285 12.54 -3.38 -15.20
CA ALA A 285 11.61 -3.61 -14.12
C ALA A 285 10.16 -3.72 -14.61
N GLY A 286 9.87 -3.43 -15.88
CA GLY A 286 8.52 -3.44 -16.43
C GLY A 286 8.47 -3.68 -17.95
N GLY A 287 7.62 -4.63 -18.34
CA GLY A 287 7.27 -4.97 -19.71
C GLY A 287 6.51 -6.31 -19.73
N ASN A 288 5.48 -6.43 -20.57
CA ASN A 288 4.73 -7.69 -20.75
C ASN A 288 5.57 -8.82 -21.37
N VAL A 289 6.82 -8.53 -21.73
CA VAL A 289 7.78 -9.49 -22.29
C VAL A 289 8.53 -10.14 -21.13
N ARG A 290 8.16 -11.39 -20.80
CA ARG A 290 8.91 -12.21 -19.85
C ARG A 290 10.31 -12.46 -20.39
N MET A 291 11.33 -12.04 -19.65
CA MET A 291 12.73 -12.32 -19.96
C MET A 291 13.27 -13.27 -18.89
N PRO A 292 13.31 -14.59 -19.14
CA PRO A 292 13.55 -15.59 -18.10
C PRO A 292 14.84 -15.39 -17.31
N GLY A 293 15.91 -14.88 -17.95
CA GLY A 293 17.18 -14.57 -17.28
C GLY A 293 17.07 -13.40 -16.29
N ILE A 294 16.35 -12.34 -16.68
CA ILE A 294 16.12 -11.16 -15.84
C ILE A 294 15.19 -11.50 -14.67
N ASP A 295 14.14 -12.29 -14.92
CA ASP A 295 13.22 -12.77 -13.88
C ASP A 295 13.95 -13.61 -12.82
N LYS A 296 14.88 -14.49 -13.23
CA LYS A 296 15.73 -15.24 -12.30
C LYS A 296 16.63 -14.34 -11.46
N ALA A 297 17.25 -13.33 -12.08
CA ALA A 297 18.09 -12.37 -11.36
C ALA A 297 17.29 -11.62 -10.28
N TRP A 298 16.09 -11.13 -10.62
CA TRP A 298 15.20 -10.49 -9.64
C TRP A 298 14.78 -11.44 -8.52
N ALA A 299 14.51 -12.71 -8.82
CA ALA A 299 14.20 -13.70 -7.80
C ALA A 299 15.38 -13.93 -6.83
N ILE A 300 16.61 -14.01 -7.34
CA ILE A 300 17.82 -14.15 -6.52
C ILE A 300 18.01 -12.92 -5.63
N ILE A 301 17.90 -11.71 -6.19
CA ILE A 301 18.03 -10.47 -5.40
C ILE A 301 16.90 -10.36 -4.37
N ALA A 302 15.69 -10.82 -4.70
CA ALA A 302 14.60 -10.89 -3.73
C ALA A 302 14.89 -11.88 -2.60
N LEU A 303 15.52 -13.03 -2.86
CA LEU A 303 15.95 -13.95 -1.80
C LEU A 303 16.98 -13.31 -0.86
N PHE A 304 17.95 -12.56 -1.40
CA PHE A 304 18.87 -11.77 -0.58
C PHE A 304 18.14 -10.70 0.24
N SER A 305 17.12 -10.06 -0.33
CA SER A 305 16.28 -9.10 0.39
C SER A 305 15.51 -9.78 1.53
N ILE A 306 14.92 -10.96 1.30
CA ILE A 306 14.25 -11.76 2.34
C ILE A 306 15.22 -12.10 3.46
N LEU A 307 16.42 -12.58 3.11
CA LEU A 307 17.46 -12.89 4.10
C LEU A 307 17.82 -11.65 4.91
N LEU A 308 18.06 -10.51 4.25
CA LEU A 308 18.39 -9.24 4.91
C LEU A 308 17.30 -8.81 5.90
N TRP A 309 16.03 -8.80 5.48
CA TRP A 309 14.91 -8.45 6.36
C TRP A 309 14.73 -9.46 7.51
N SER A 310 14.88 -10.76 7.24
CA SER A 310 14.77 -11.79 8.28
C SER A 310 15.86 -11.64 9.33
N VAL A 311 17.11 -11.46 8.89
CA VAL A 311 18.26 -11.24 9.77
C VAL A 311 18.13 -9.92 10.52
N THR A 312 17.60 -8.87 9.87
CA THR A 312 17.26 -7.60 10.55
C THR A 312 16.28 -7.84 11.70
N ILE A 313 15.15 -8.50 11.43
CA ILE A 313 14.11 -8.79 12.43
C ILE A 313 14.68 -9.61 13.60
N VAL A 314 15.48 -10.64 13.30
CA VAL A 314 16.17 -11.43 14.35
C VAL A 314 17.03 -10.51 15.23
N PHE A 315 17.81 -9.61 14.64
CA PHE A 315 18.65 -8.69 15.42
C PHE A 315 17.85 -7.63 16.19
N MET A 316 16.69 -7.20 15.69
CA MET A 316 15.78 -6.34 16.45
C MET A 316 15.29 -7.05 17.72
N PHE A 317 14.94 -8.34 17.65
CA PHE A 317 14.57 -9.12 18.84
C PHE A 317 15.77 -9.44 19.75
N VAL A 318 16.92 -9.79 19.19
CA VAL A 318 18.15 -10.04 19.96
C VAL A 318 18.57 -8.79 20.74
N SER A 319 18.38 -7.60 20.17
CA SER A 319 18.66 -6.32 20.84
C SER A 319 17.84 -6.14 22.13
N LEU A 320 16.62 -6.68 22.20
CA LEU A 320 15.78 -6.69 23.41
C LEU A 320 16.43 -7.51 24.53
N SER A 321 17.05 -8.63 24.19
CA SER A 321 17.69 -9.52 25.18
C SER A 321 18.94 -8.90 25.81
N PHE A 322 19.59 -7.95 25.14
CA PHE A 322 20.79 -7.27 25.64
C PHE A 322 20.48 -5.94 26.35
N ASN A 323 19.26 -5.42 26.22
CA ASN A 323 18.81 -4.16 26.82
C ASN A 323 17.46 -4.39 27.52
N PRO A 324 17.45 -5.16 28.63
CA PRO A 324 16.22 -5.59 29.31
C PRO A 324 15.43 -4.44 29.94
#